data_AF-A0A9P1CBW0-F1
#
_entry.id   AF-A0A9P1CBW0-F1
#
_cell.length_a   1.000
_cell.length_b   1.000
_cell.length_c   1.000
_cell.angle_alpha   90.00
_cell.angle_beta   90.00
_cell.angle_gamma   90.00
#
_symmetry.space_group_name_H-M   'P 1'
#
loop_
_entity.id
_entity.type
_entity.pdbx_description
1 polymer ?
#
loop_
_entity_poly.entity_id
_entity_poly.type
_entity_poly.pdbx_seq_one_letter_code
_entity_poly.pdbx_strand_id
1 'polypeptide(L)'
;MLRILSATSGADVVALDADRLQDLIESKGSDTVRAVKIFLSEEYFPGNSRFRLRLLDADGEVSSAALADDVSVVIPMNLQLVILDFYPADPNDVQRLLTACAERKLDEVEEILQRPQDPNAADGDGRVALHLAAGDGSVPCIQLLLEAGAKKDPRHSSGATPLHYAAQNGCSEAATLLLDVGAEGDAARTDGATPLHVASLHGRLDVVRLLMEHGANKDRATEGGDCPVHLAARQGHLDVLRFLLEQGARLDVPAGHAGETPLLLAAWHGHIELVRFLLDFGAAVNFAARESGATPLQSASWNGYAEIVRLLLQRGAEKDQATTDNGIAALHLAARQGHLEVVKVLLEFGADKDKMAANRTTPLHLAVQEGRLEVVRLLIEAGADKDASTTDTRLTALHMACRTGNVAILRLLLEKGAEPDRAVGGRGATPLQMAADNGHVEALRILLQALSKDFAR
;
A
#
# COMPACT_ATOMS: atom_id res chain seq x y z
N MET A 1 47.45 -11.60 33.97
CA MET A 1 47.78 -12.00 32.58
C MET A 1 46.51 -12.58 31.96
N LEU A 2 46.07 -12.11 30.79
CA LEU A 2 44.90 -12.71 30.11
C LEU A 2 45.39 -13.85 29.22
N ARG A 3 44.96 -15.08 29.52
CA ARG A 3 45.16 -16.24 28.65
C ARG A 3 43.90 -16.52 27.88
N ILE A 4 43.99 -16.57 26.56
CA ILE A 4 42.86 -16.92 25.71
C ILE A 4 42.93 -18.42 25.47
N LEU A 5 41.88 -19.12 25.87
CA LEU A 5 41.79 -20.57 25.71
C LEU A 5 40.79 -20.91 24.62
N SER A 6 41.11 -21.92 23.83
CA SER A 6 40.14 -22.52 22.92
C SER A 6 39.05 -23.21 23.73
N ALA A 7 37.78 -22.84 23.52
CA ALA A 7 36.64 -23.44 24.22
C ALA A 7 36.49 -24.96 23.99
N THR A 8 36.99 -25.45 22.86
CA THR A 8 36.91 -26.86 22.44
C THR A 8 38.14 -27.68 22.82
N SER A 9 39.34 -27.08 22.85
CA SER A 9 40.59 -27.82 23.09
C SER A 9 41.29 -27.47 24.41
N GLY A 10 40.90 -26.37 25.07
CA GLY A 10 41.54 -25.85 26.28
C GLY A 10 42.98 -25.36 26.08
N ALA A 11 43.46 -25.26 24.82
CA ALA A 11 44.80 -24.80 24.50
C ALA A 11 44.90 -23.26 24.48
N ASP A 12 46.05 -22.72 24.90
CA ASP A 12 46.38 -21.29 24.77
C ASP A 12 46.39 -20.88 23.29
N VAL A 13 45.48 -19.99 22.90
CA VAL A 13 45.37 -19.43 21.55
C VAL A 13 46.16 -18.14 21.43
N VAL A 14 46.07 -17.26 22.44
CA VAL A 14 46.78 -15.98 22.54
C VAL A 14 46.97 -15.64 24.02
N ALA A 15 48.10 -15.03 24.40
CA ALA A 15 48.31 -14.50 25.75
C ALA A 15 48.60 -13.00 25.68
N LEU A 16 47.85 -12.21 26.46
CA LEU A 16 48.14 -10.79 26.69
C LEU A 16 48.78 -10.65 28.07
N ASP A 17 49.92 -9.96 28.11
CA ASP A 17 50.58 -9.60 29.36
C ASP A 17 49.79 -8.52 30.11
N ALA A 18 50.23 -8.23 31.35
CA ALA A 18 49.55 -7.28 32.22
C ALA A 18 49.61 -5.85 31.67
N ASP A 19 50.73 -5.46 31.06
CA ASP A 19 50.95 -4.11 30.53
C ASP A 19 49.99 -3.83 29.37
N ARG A 20 49.82 -4.79 28.45
CA ARG A 20 48.90 -4.63 27.32
C ARG A 20 47.43 -4.63 27.71
N LEU A 21 47.07 -5.35 28.78
CA LEU A 21 45.72 -5.32 29.35
C LEU A 21 45.46 -3.99 30.08
N GLN A 22 46.48 -3.41 30.72
CA GLN A 22 46.40 -2.09 31.34
C GLN A 22 46.24 -1.01 30.27
N ASP A 23 47.04 -1.04 29.21
CA ASP A 23 46.92 -0.13 28.06
C ASP A 23 45.50 -0.19 27.44
N LEU A 24 44.93 -1.39 27.36
CA LEU A 24 43.56 -1.62 26.88
C LEU A 24 42.53 -0.91 27.75
N ILE A 25 42.59 -1.10 29.08
CA ILE A 25 41.68 -0.47 30.04
C ILE A 25 41.78 1.05 29.97
N GLU A 26 43.01 1.58 29.89
CA GLU A 26 43.28 3.00 29.76
C GLU A 26 42.76 3.57 28.44
N SER A 27 42.93 2.85 27.33
CA SER A 27 42.50 3.28 25.99
C SER A 27 40.98 3.38 25.83
N LYS A 28 40.21 2.47 26.46
CA LYS A 28 38.75 2.48 26.43
C LYS A 28 38.13 3.31 27.56
N GLY A 29 38.92 3.69 28.56
CA GLY A 29 38.48 4.49 29.70
C GLY A 29 37.50 3.75 30.65
N SER A 30 37.46 2.42 30.59
CA SER A 30 36.64 1.59 31.47
C SER A 30 37.35 0.26 31.74
N ASP A 31 37.38 -0.11 33.01
CA ASP A 31 37.97 -1.36 33.50
C ASP A 31 36.95 -2.51 33.59
N THR A 32 35.70 -2.29 33.16
CA THR A 32 34.63 -3.29 33.26
C THR A 32 34.87 -4.48 32.33
N VAL A 33 34.43 -5.66 32.75
CA VAL A 33 34.41 -6.89 31.93
C VAL A 33 33.71 -6.66 30.60
N ARG A 34 32.63 -5.86 30.57
CA ARG A 34 31.96 -5.44 29.32
C ARG A 34 32.93 -4.72 28.37
N ALA A 35 33.64 -3.70 28.86
CA ALA A 35 34.58 -2.93 28.05
C ALA A 35 35.72 -3.81 27.52
N VAL A 36 36.23 -4.72 28.36
CA VAL A 36 37.26 -5.68 27.95
C VAL A 36 36.74 -6.63 26.87
N LYS A 37 35.52 -7.19 27.02
CA LYS A 37 34.92 -8.06 25.98
C LYS A 37 34.71 -7.31 24.66
N ILE A 38 34.26 -6.06 24.70
CA ILE A 38 34.10 -5.22 23.49
C ILE A 38 35.45 -5.05 22.79
N PHE A 39 36.50 -4.65 23.52
CA PHE A 39 37.83 -4.49 22.93
C PHE A 39 38.32 -5.80 22.31
N LEU A 40 38.21 -6.91 23.04
CA LEU A 40 38.67 -8.22 22.55
C LEU A 40 37.92 -8.63 21.28
N SER A 41 36.62 -8.36 21.19
CA SER A 41 35.79 -8.58 20.00
C SER A 41 36.25 -7.74 18.80
N GLU A 42 36.63 -6.48 19.02
CA GLU A 42 37.01 -5.55 17.94
C GLU A 42 38.43 -5.81 17.41
N GLU A 43 39.41 -5.95 18.32
CA GLU A 43 40.83 -5.94 17.97
C GLU A 43 41.40 -7.33 17.71
N TYR A 44 40.95 -8.34 18.46
CA TYR A 44 41.54 -9.68 18.44
C TYR A 44 40.63 -10.74 17.81
N PHE A 45 39.32 -10.59 17.93
CA PHE A 45 38.35 -11.58 17.46
C PHE A 45 37.27 -10.97 16.57
N PRO A 46 37.64 -10.29 15.47
CA PRO A 46 36.66 -9.68 14.58
C PRO A 46 35.65 -10.73 14.10
N GLY A 47 34.37 -10.44 14.31
CA GLY A 47 33.26 -11.36 14.01
C GLY A 47 32.74 -12.18 15.20
N ASN A 48 33.41 -12.16 16.36
CA ASN A 48 32.88 -12.72 17.60
C ASN A 48 32.40 -11.62 18.53
N SER A 49 31.09 -11.40 18.55
CA SER A 49 30.44 -10.45 19.46
C SER A 49 30.85 -10.65 20.92
N ARG A 50 30.87 -9.56 21.71
CA ARG A 50 31.03 -9.59 23.18
C ARG A 50 30.11 -10.62 23.86
N PHE A 51 28.93 -10.85 23.30
CA PHE A 51 27.94 -11.79 23.83
C PHE A 51 28.41 -13.25 23.74
N ARG A 52 29.34 -13.55 22.84
CA ARG A 52 29.99 -14.86 22.70
C ARG A 52 31.24 -15.01 23.58
N LEU A 53 31.70 -13.93 24.22
CA LEU A 53 32.93 -13.94 25.01
C LEU A 53 32.63 -14.15 26.49
N ARG A 54 33.25 -15.16 27.12
CA ARG A 54 33.17 -15.39 28.58
C ARG A 54 34.55 -15.27 29.20
N LEU A 55 34.68 -14.31 30.12
CA LEU A 55 35.87 -14.14 30.93
C LEU A 55 35.67 -14.86 32.26
N LEU A 56 36.65 -15.67 32.64
CA LEU A 56 36.69 -16.44 33.87
C LEU A 56 37.88 -15.95 34.71
N ASP A 57 37.70 -15.87 36.02
CA ASP A 57 38.81 -15.68 36.95
C ASP A 57 39.55 -17.01 37.13
N ALA A 58 40.81 -17.04 36.70
CA ALA A 58 41.65 -18.23 36.78
C ALA A 58 42.21 -18.48 38.20
N ASP A 59 42.18 -17.47 39.07
CA ASP A 59 42.81 -17.51 40.41
C ASP A 59 41.79 -17.70 41.55
N GLY A 60 40.47 -17.58 41.29
CA GLY A 60 39.41 -17.65 42.30
C GLY A 60 39.03 -19.06 42.78
N GLU A 61 38.54 -19.19 44.03
CA GLU A 61 38.11 -20.47 44.64
C GLU A 61 36.94 -21.16 43.91
N VAL A 62 36.21 -20.42 43.07
CA VAL A 62 35.18 -20.93 42.15
C VAL A 62 35.68 -20.73 40.71
N SER A 63 36.71 -21.47 40.32
CA SER A 63 37.46 -21.28 39.05
C SER A 63 36.67 -21.55 37.76
N SER A 64 35.32 -21.52 37.79
CA SER A 64 34.43 -21.89 36.70
C SER A 64 33.25 -20.93 36.45
N ALA A 65 33.06 -19.90 37.29
CA ALA A 65 31.98 -18.93 37.12
C ALA A 65 32.42 -17.77 36.21
N ALA A 66 31.64 -17.50 35.16
CA ALA A 66 31.87 -16.36 34.27
C ALA A 66 31.70 -15.02 35.02
N LEU A 67 32.64 -14.11 34.83
CA LEU A 67 32.56 -12.76 35.36
C LEU A 67 31.40 -12.00 34.72
N ALA A 68 30.61 -11.34 35.56
CA ALA A 68 29.52 -10.46 35.14
C ALA A 68 30.08 -9.20 34.46
N ASP A 69 29.30 -8.63 33.53
CA ASP A 69 29.74 -7.54 32.65
C ASP A 69 30.09 -6.23 33.40
N ASP A 70 29.52 -6.03 34.58
CA ASP A 70 29.69 -4.88 35.46
C ASP A 70 30.89 -4.98 36.41
N VAL A 71 31.54 -6.14 36.49
CA VAL A 71 32.72 -6.35 37.33
C VAL A 71 33.92 -5.64 36.72
N SER A 72 34.66 -4.88 37.54
CA SER A 72 35.94 -4.28 37.14
C SER A 72 37.08 -5.31 37.17
N VAL A 73 37.90 -5.30 36.12
CA VAL A 73 39.11 -6.12 35.99
C VAL A 73 40.27 -5.40 36.66
N VAL A 74 40.81 -5.97 37.74
CA VAL A 74 41.89 -5.35 38.55
C VAL A 74 43.23 -5.99 38.23
N ILE A 75 44.21 -5.23 37.74
CA ILE A 75 45.52 -5.79 37.39
C ILE A 75 46.44 -5.85 38.63
N PRO A 76 47.12 -6.98 38.91
CA PRO A 76 47.18 -8.21 38.11
C PRO A 76 46.04 -9.20 38.44
N MET A 77 45.23 -9.53 37.44
CA MET A 77 44.26 -10.63 37.46
C MET A 77 44.63 -11.64 36.38
N ASN A 78 44.55 -12.95 36.68
CA ASN A 78 44.63 -13.96 35.62
C ASN A 78 43.24 -14.27 35.09
N LEU A 79 43.04 -13.96 33.82
CA LEU A 79 41.77 -14.15 33.16
C LEU A 79 41.89 -15.26 32.13
N GLN A 80 40.84 -16.09 32.03
CA GLN A 80 40.65 -17.03 30.93
C GLN A 80 39.51 -16.56 30.04
N LEU A 81 39.75 -16.46 28.72
CA LEU A 81 38.70 -16.20 27.74
C LEU A 81 38.21 -17.50 27.10
N VAL A 82 36.90 -17.70 27.09
CA VAL A 82 36.19 -18.77 26.38
C VAL A 82 35.27 -18.14 25.34
N ILE A 83 35.38 -18.59 24.08
CA ILE A 83 34.49 -18.18 22.98
C ILE A 83 33.38 -19.22 22.84
N LEU A 84 32.13 -18.81 23.04
CA LEU A 84 30.96 -19.68 22.96
C LEU A 84 30.46 -19.84 21.53
N ASP A 85 30.04 -21.04 21.17
CA ASP A 85 29.25 -21.32 19.97
C ASP A 85 27.76 -21.15 20.27
N PHE A 86 26.97 -20.81 19.26
CA PHE A 86 25.52 -20.72 19.41
C PHE A 86 24.91 -22.09 19.64
N TYR A 87 23.98 -22.19 20.59
CA TYR A 87 23.13 -23.36 20.72
C TYR A 87 22.16 -23.47 19.53
N PRO A 88 21.67 -24.68 19.22
CA PRO A 88 20.53 -24.85 18.33
C PRO A 88 19.37 -23.96 18.79
N ALA A 89 18.75 -23.24 17.86
CA ALA A 89 17.67 -22.32 18.19
C ALA A 89 16.48 -23.07 18.81
N ASP A 90 16.17 -22.78 20.08
CA ASP A 90 14.91 -23.18 20.73
C ASP A 90 13.81 -22.20 20.30
N PRO A 91 12.69 -22.66 19.70
CA PRO A 91 11.56 -21.82 19.33
C PRO A 91 11.05 -20.92 20.45
N ASN A 92 11.09 -21.37 21.71
CA ASN A 92 10.67 -20.56 22.85
C ASN A 92 11.60 -19.38 23.10
N ASP A 93 12.91 -19.60 23.05
CA ASP A 93 13.90 -18.54 23.24
C ASP A 93 13.92 -17.57 22.06
N VAL A 94 13.68 -18.06 20.84
CA VAL A 94 13.45 -17.18 19.68
C VAL A 94 12.23 -16.30 19.92
N GLN A 95 11.10 -16.90 20.28
CA GLN A 95 9.87 -16.15 20.54
C GLN A 95 10.03 -15.13 21.67
N ARG A 96 10.74 -15.49 22.75
CA ARG A 96 11.04 -14.56 23.85
C ARG A 96 11.86 -13.36 23.38
N LEU A 97 12.91 -13.59 22.58
CA LEU A 97 13.72 -12.50 22.02
C LEU A 97 12.90 -11.60 21.09
N LEU A 98 12.07 -12.19 20.21
CA LEU A 98 11.18 -11.44 19.32
C LEU A 98 10.20 -10.56 20.12
N THR A 99 9.56 -11.13 21.15
CA THR A 99 8.61 -10.41 22.00
C THR A 99 9.30 -9.30 22.78
N ALA A 100 10.46 -9.56 23.38
CA ALA A 100 11.22 -8.53 24.11
C ALA A 100 11.61 -7.34 23.20
N CYS A 101 11.96 -7.61 21.93
CA CYS A 101 12.21 -6.56 20.94
C CYS A 101 10.94 -5.79 20.57
N ALA A 102 9.82 -6.46 20.39
CA ALA A 102 8.53 -5.84 20.08
C ALA A 102 7.96 -4.99 21.22
N GLU A 103 8.33 -5.31 22.47
CA GLU A 103 7.90 -4.60 23.68
C GLU A 103 8.92 -3.57 24.18
N ARG A 104 10.02 -3.32 23.44
CA ARG A 104 11.13 -2.41 23.80
C ARG A 104 11.81 -2.74 25.13
N LYS A 105 11.81 -4.00 25.55
CA LYS A 105 12.41 -4.42 26.82
C LYS A 105 13.90 -4.65 26.66
N LEU A 106 14.68 -3.57 26.61
CA LEU A 106 16.12 -3.60 26.38
C LEU A 106 16.87 -4.54 27.35
N ASP A 107 16.55 -4.46 28.64
CA ASP A 107 17.20 -5.30 29.67
C ASP A 107 16.93 -6.79 29.44
N GLU A 108 15.71 -7.16 29.03
CA GLU A 108 15.34 -8.54 28.71
C GLU A 108 16.04 -9.00 27.43
N VAL A 109 16.15 -8.13 26.41
CA VAL A 109 16.93 -8.43 25.20
C VAL A 109 18.40 -8.67 25.56
N GLU A 110 19.01 -7.84 26.41
CA GLU A 110 20.39 -8.03 26.85
C GLU A 110 20.54 -9.34 27.65
N GLU A 111 19.66 -9.63 28.60
CA GLU A 111 19.69 -10.88 29.38
C GLU A 111 19.62 -12.12 28.46
N ILE A 112 18.75 -12.09 27.45
CA ILE A 112 18.60 -13.19 26.50
C ILE A 112 19.88 -13.35 25.65
N LEU A 113 20.47 -12.25 25.16
CA LEU A 113 21.71 -12.28 24.37
C LEU A 113 22.96 -12.66 25.19
N GLN A 114 22.92 -12.54 26.53
CA GLN A 114 23.94 -13.12 27.42
C GLN A 114 23.88 -14.66 27.47
N ARG A 115 22.88 -15.30 26.87
CA ARG A 115 22.90 -16.74 26.58
C ARG A 115 23.46 -16.94 25.17
N PRO A 116 24.16 -18.05 24.87
CA PRO A 116 24.73 -18.28 23.54
C PRO A 116 23.63 -18.67 22.53
N GLN A 117 22.75 -17.72 22.23
CA GLN A 117 21.65 -17.81 21.28
C GLN A 117 22.00 -17.02 20.02
N ASP A 118 21.67 -17.56 18.85
CA ASP A 118 21.87 -16.86 17.58
C ASP A 118 20.87 -15.70 17.46
N PRO A 119 21.32 -14.43 17.38
CA PRO A 119 20.43 -13.27 17.19
C PRO A 119 19.73 -13.27 15.82
N ASN A 120 20.17 -14.13 14.90
CA ASN A 120 19.58 -14.33 13.58
C ASN A 120 18.59 -15.49 13.53
N ALA A 121 18.32 -16.15 14.66
CA ALA A 121 17.31 -17.19 14.73
C ALA A 121 15.94 -16.60 14.39
N ALA A 122 15.23 -17.28 13.49
CA ALA A 122 13.98 -16.81 12.94
C ALA A 122 12.79 -17.65 13.45
N ASP A 123 11.61 -17.03 13.53
CA ASP A 123 10.36 -17.75 13.75
C ASP A 123 9.90 -18.52 12.50
N GLY A 124 8.72 -19.15 12.58
CA GLY A 124 8.12 -19.89 11.47
C GLY A 124 7.84 -19.06 10.21
N ASP A 125 7.77 -17.74 10.31
CA ASP A 125 7.56 -16.82 9.18
C ASP A 125 8.89 -16.27 8.62
N GLY A 126 10.02 -16.68 9.19
CA GLY A 126 11.35 -16.16 8.84
C GLY A 126 11.68 -14.80 9.47
N ARG A 127 10.90 -14.33 10.45
CA ARG A 127 11.18 -13.06 11.13
C ARG A 127 12.24 -13.28 12.21
N VAL A 128 13.25 -12.42 12.19
CA VAL A 128 14.27 -12.33 13.25
C VAL A 128 14.04 -11.10 14.13
N ALA A 129 14.69 -11.05 15.30
CA ALA A 129 14.54 -9.99 16.31
C ALA A 129 14.74 -8.58 15.74
N LEU A 130 15.67 -8.43 14.79
CA LEU A 130 15.95 -7.15 14.15
C LEU A 130 14.75 -6.58 13.38
N HIS A 131 13.89 -7.41 12.78
CA HIS A 131 12.66 -6.92 12.12
C HIS A 131 11.72 -6.25 13.12
N LEU A 132 11.57 -6.86 14.29
CA LEU A 132 10.63 -6.44 15.33
C LEU A 132 11.14 -5.16 15.99
N ALA A 133 12.44 -5.12 16.32
CA ALA A 133 13.10 -3.92 16.85
C ALA A 133 13.04 -2.74 15.87
N ALA A 134 13.25 -2.98 14.56
CA ALA A 134 13.17 -1.96 13.52
C ALA A 134 11.73 -1.46 13.30
N GLY A 135 10.76 -2.37 13.25
CA GLY A 135 9.35 -2.02 13.08
C GLY A 135 8.78 -1.26 14.26
N ASP A 136 9.22 -1.55 15.47
CA ASP A 136 8.80 -0.81 16.65
C ASP A 136 9.65 0.47 16.88
N GLY A 137 10.78 0.60 16.17
CA GLY A 137 11.63 1.78 16.25
C GLY A 137 12.52 1.82 17.50
N SER A 138 12.79 0.66 18.11
CA SER A 138 13.68 0.58 19.29
C SER A 138 15.15 0.64 18.86
N VAL A 139 15.67 1.86 18.71
CA VAL A 139 17.09 2.12 18.39
C VAL A 139 18.05 1.37 19.33
N PRO A 140 17.85 1.36 20.67
CA PRO A 140 18.73 0.61 21.57
C PRO A 140 18.71 -0.90 21.31
N CYS A 141 17.55 -1.49 21.04
CA CYS A 141 17.47 -2.91 20.71
C CYS A 141 18.16 -3.21 19.36
N ILE A 142 18.03 -2.33 18.36
CA ILE A 142 18.73 -2.47 17.08
C ILE A 142 20.24 -2.46 17.29
N GLN A 143 20.77 -1.49 18.04
CA GLN A 143 22.20 -1.41 18.36
C GLN A 143 22.69 -2.68 19.07
N LEU A 144 21.97 -3.13 20.09
CA LEU A 144 22.32 -4.31 20.86
C LEU A 144 22.30 -5.59 20.02
N LEU A 145 21.33 -5.74 19.13
CA LEU A 145 21.25 -6.87 18.19
C LEU A 145 22.39 -6.84 17.18
N LEU A 146 22.74 -5.67 16.64
CA LEU A 146 23.88 -5.52 15.72
C LEU A 146 25.20 -5.82 16.43
N GLU A 147 25.38 -5.35 17.67
CA GLU A 147 26.50 -5.72 18.54
C GLU A 147 26.57 -7.24 18.77
N ALA A 148 25.42 -7.91 18.88
CA ALA A 148 25.31 -9.37 19.00
C ALA A 148 25.67 -10.13 17.71
N GLY A 149 25.86 -9.43 16.59
CA GLY A 149 26.13 -10.04 15.28
C GLY A 149 24.86 -10.37 14.50
N ALA A 150 23.75 -9.66 14.75
CA ALA A 150 22.60 -9.70 13.87
C ALA A 150 22.99 -9.22 12.47
N LYS A 151 22.59 -9.97 11.44
CA LYS A 151 22.65 -9.54 10.06
C LYS A 151 21.72 -8.34 9.91
N LYS A 152 22.15 -7.34 9.14
CA LYS A 152 21.39 -6.11 8.88
C LYS A 152 20.26 -6.27 7.86
N ASP A 153 20.42 -7.18 6.89
CA ASP A 153 19.43 -7.45 5.83
C ASP A 153 18.88 -8.90 5.85
N PRO A 154 18.43 -9.44 7.00
CA PRO A 154 17.72 -10.70 7.03
C PRO A 154 16.41 -10.53 6.25
N ARG A 155 16.00 -11.60 5.57
CA ARG A 155 14.78 -11.61 4.76
C ARG A 155 13.82 -12.61 5.35
N HIS A 156 12.62 -12.18 5.70
CA HIS A 156 11.55 -13.11 6.08
C HIS A 156 10.86 -13.70 4.84
N SER A 157 9.81 -14.51 5.03
CA SER A 157 9.07 -15.22 3.99
C SER A 157 8.66 -14.41 2.75
N SER A 158 8.34 -13.10 2.87
CA SER A 158 7.99 -12.25 1.72
C SER A 158 9.18 -11.44 1.19
N GLY A 159 10.40 -11.77 1.62
CA GLY A 159 11.62 -11.07 1.25
C GLY A 159 11.83 -9.71 1.92
N ALA A 160 10.96 -9.28 2.86
CA ALA A 160 11.12 -7.99 3.52
C ALA A 160 12.25 -8.03 4.55
N THR A 161 12.92 -6.89 4.69
CA THR A 161 14.06 -6.65 5.59
C THR A 161 13.64 -5.79 6.78
N PRO A 162 14.46 -5.65 7.84
CA PRO A 162 14.19 -4.73 8.94
C PRO A 162 13.90 -3.29 8.49
N LEU A 163 14.57 -2.83 7.43
CA LEU A 163 14.32 -1.50 6.86
C LEU A 163 12.90 -1.35 6.27
N HIS A 164 12.30 -2.43 5.74
CA HIS A 164 10.90 -2.39 5.32
C HIS A 164 9.95 -2.22 6.51
N TYR A 165 10.25 -2.85 7.64
CA TYR A 165 9.44 -2.73 8.86
C TYR A 165 9.52 -1.31 9.43
N ALA A 166 10.73 -0.73 9.50
CA ALA A 166 10.90 0.67 9.90
C ALA A 166 10.17 1.62 8.93
N ALA A 167 10.24 1.36 7.62
CA ALA A 167 9.53 2.13 6.60
C ALA A 167 8.01 2.02 6.69
N GLN A 168 7.46 0.85 7.03
CA GLN A 168 6.02 0.65 7.21
C GLN A 168 5.48 1.47 8.39
N ASN A 169 6.20 1.42 9.51
CA ASN A 169 5.75 2.03 10.76
C ASN A 169 6.20 3.49 10.94
N GLY A 170 7.05 4.00 10.04
CA GLY A 170 7.51 5.38 10.08
C GLY A 170 8.61 5.62 11.12
N CYS A 171 9.35 4.60 11.51
CA CYS A 171 10.42 4.67 12.50
C CYS A 171 11.69 5.23 11.86
N SER A 172 11.74 6.55 11.65
CA SER A 172 12.84 7.25 10.98
C SER A 172 14.19 7.01 11.65
N GLU A 173 14.30 7.10 12.97
CA GLU A 173 15.55 6.89 13.71
C GLU A 173 16.10 5.46 13.54
N ALA A 174 15.21 4.46 13.54
CA ALA A 174 15.58 3.08 13.26
C ALA A 174 16.02 2.89 11.81
N ALA A 175 15.32 3.51 10.86
CA ALA A 175 15.72 3.50 9.46
C ALA A 175 17.08 4.17 9.25
N THR A 176 17.35 5.29 9.93
CA THR A 176 18.63 6.02 9.86
C THR A 176 19.75 5.12 10.36
N LEU A 177 19.61 4.53 11.55
CA LEU A 177 20.63 3.63 12.09
C LEU A 177 20.90 2.45 11.15
N LEU A 178 19.86 1.83 10.59
CA LEU A 178 20.02 0.71 9.66
C LEU A 178 20.79 1.12 8.39
N LEU A 179 20.48 2.28 7.82
CA LEU A 179 21.18 2.81 6.64
C LEU A 179 22.63 3.21 6.96
N ASP A 180 22.89 3.81 8.12
CA ASP A 180 24.24 4.20 8.57
C ASP A 180 25.16 2.99 8.75
N VAL A 181 24.63 1.85 9.23
CA VAL A 181 25.37 0.57 9.30
C VAL A 181 25.41 -0.17 7.95
N GLY A 182 24.89 0.46 6.90
CA GLY A 182 24.96 0.04 5.50
C GLY A 182 23.93 -1.02 5.10
N ALA A 183 22.74 -1.03 5.70
CA ALA A 183 21.63 -1.85 5.19
C ALA A 183 21.29 -1.47 3.74
N GLU A 184 20.84 -2.44 2.95
CA GLU A 184 20.52 -2.22 1.54
C GLU A 184 19.22 -1.37 1.41
N GLY A 185 19.37 -0.07 1.13
CA GLY A 185 18.26 0.90 1.06
C GLY A 185 17.19 0.58 0.00
N ASP A 186 17.57 -0.14 -1.05
CA ASP A 186 16.71 -0.55 -2.18
C ASP A 186 16.46 -2.06 -2.23
N ALA A 187 16.65 -2.77 -1.10
CA ALA A 187 16.33 -4.19 -1.00
C ALA A 187 14.89 -4.43 -1.46
N ALA A 188 14.67 -5.34 -2.41
CA ALA A 188 13.32 -5.64 -2.91
C ALA A 188 12.73 -6.88 -2.24
N ARG A 189 11.48 -6.81 -1.81
CA ARG A 189 10.62 -7.96 -1.45
C ARG A 189 10.37 -8.89 -2.63
N THR A 190 9.68 -10.01 -2.39
CA THR A 190 9.27 -10.95 -3.44
C THR A 190 8.30 -10.37 -4.47
N ASP A 191 7.59 -9.29 -4.15
CA ASP A 191 6.73 -8.53 -5.08
C ASP A 191 7.45 -7.35 -5.74
N GLY A 192 8.77 -7.22 -5.53
CA GLY A 192 9.58 -6.13 -6.04
C GLY A 192 9.50 -4.83 -5.23
N ALA A 193 8.67 -4.75 -4.18
CA ALA A 193 8.55 -3.55 -3.36
C ALA A 193 9.82 -3.31 -2.53
N THR A 194 10.33 -2.07 -2.57
CA THR A 194 11.46 -1.60 -1.75
C THR A 194 10.97 -0.86 -0.50
N PRO A 195 11.83 -0.52 0.48
CA PRO A 195 11.44 0.31 1.61
C PRO A 195 10.77 1.63 1.19
N LEU A 196 11.19 2.23 0.07
CA LEU A 196 10.59 3.47 -0.44
C LEU A 196 9.14 3.26 -0.90
N HIS A 197 8.83 2.11 -1.50
CA HIS A 197 7.46 1.73 -1.86
C HIS A 197 6.59 1.60 -0.61
N VAL A 198 7.10 0.88 0.41
CA VAL A 198 6.38 0.65 1.66
C VAL A 198 6.15 1.95 2.42
N ALA A 199 7.18 2.80 2.55
CA ALA A 199 7.04 4.12 3.17
C ALA A 199 6.02 4.99 2.42
N SER A 200 6.01 4.93 1.08
CA SER A 200 5.07 5.72 0.27
C SER A 200 3.63 5.22 0.36
N LEU A 201 3.44 3.90 0.44
CA LEU A 201 2.14 3.27 0.66
C LEU A 201 1.54 3.65 2.03
N HIS A 202 2.39 3.84 3.05
CA HIS A 202 1.94 4.14 4.42
C HIS A 202 2.06 5.63 4.79
N GLY A 203 2.41 6.50 3.84
CA GLY A 203 2.46 7.95 4.07
C GLY A 203 3.58 8.39 5.02
N ARG A 204 4.68 7.64 5.08
CA ARG A 204 5.80 7.91 6.02
C ARG A 204 6.80 8.88 5.41
N LEU A 205 6.40 10.15 5.30
CA LEU A 205 7.18 11.17 4.61
C LEU A 205 8.62 11.33 5.12
N ASP A 206 8.85 11.24 6.42
CA ASP A 206 10.21 11.37 6.97
C ASP A 206 11.12 10.20 6.57
N VAL A 207 10.56 8.98 6.48
CA VAL A 207 11.31 7.82 5.98
C VAL A 207 11.50 7.91 4.47
N VAL A 208 10.53 8.42 3.71
CA VAL A 208 10.67 8.69 2.27
C VAL A 208 11.83 9.65 2.01
N ARG A 209 11.91 10.76 2.77
CA ARG A 209 13.03 11.72 2.71
C ARG A 209 14.37 11.04 2.96
N LEU A 210 14.48 10.34 4.08
CA LEU A 210 15.69 9.65 4.50
C LEU A 210 16.18 8.64 3.44
N LEU A 211 15.27 7.80 2.92
CA LEU A 211 15.61 6.80 1.91
C LEU A 211 16.12 7.46 0.62
N MET A 212 15.49 8.57 0.22
CA MET A 212 15.92 9.33 -0.96
C MET A 212 17.27 10.01 -0.77
N GLU A 213 17.56 10.54 0.42
CA GLU A 213 18.89 11.07 0.78
C GLU A 213 19.98 9.98 0.69
N HIS A 214 19.62 8.73 0.97
CA HIS A 214 20.47 7.56 0.81
C HIS A 214 20.44 6.94 -0.61
N GLY A 215 19.87 7.64 -1.59
CA GLY A 215 19.93 7.26 -2.99
C GLY A 215 18.90 6.23 -3.45
N ALA A 216 17.82 6.00 -2.70
CA ALA A 216 16.74 5.10 -3.12
C ALA A 216 16.12 5.52 -4.45
N ASN A 217 15.84 4.55 -5.33
CA ASN A 217 15.30 4.82 -6.65
C ASN A 217 13.78 5.12 -6.61
N LYS A 218 13.44 6.40 -6.67
CA LYS A 218 12.05 6.93 -6.70
C LYS A 218 11.18 6.48 -7.88
N ASP A 219 11.77 5.99 -8.98
CA ASP A 219 11.08 5.53 -10.18
C ASP A 219 11.16 4.01 -10.37
N ARG A 220 11.69 3.27 -9.39
CA ARG A 220 11.68 1.81 -9.43
C ARG A 220 10.24 1.33 -9.36
N ALA A 221 9.88 0.37 -10.21
CA ALA A 221 8.57 -0.27 -10.19
C ALA A 221 8.62 -1.61 -9.44
N THR A 222 7.53 -1.96 -8.78
CA THR A 222 7.27 -3.33 -8.30
C THR A 222 7.07 -4.31 -9.47
N GLU A 223 6.95 -5.61 -9.18
CA GLU A 223 6.55 -6.59 -10.20
C GLU A 223 5.17 -6.28 -10.81
N GLY A 224 4.28 -5.67 -10.01
CA GLY A 224 3.00 -5.13 -10.45
C GLY A 224 3.10 -3.80 -11.20
N GLY A 225 4.29 -3.26 -11.47
CA GLY A 225 4.47 -2.02 -12.21
C GLY A 225 4.23 -0.73 -11.41
N ASP A 226 3.80 -0.81 -10.14
CA ASP A 226 3.60 0.36 -9.29
C ASP A 226 4.96 0.96 -8.88
N CYS A 227 5.22 2.21 -9.25
CA CYS A 227 6.25 3.05 -8.64
C CYS A 227 5.75 3.70 -7.32
N PRO A 228 6.63 4.22 -6.44
CA PRO A 228 6.25 4.90 -5.19
C PRO A 228 5.13 5.95 -5.32
N VAL A 229 5.14 6.76 -6.39
CA VAL A 229 4.09 7.76 -6.67
C VAL A 229 2.70 7.16 -6.85
N HIS A 230 2.58 5.94 -7.38
CA HIS A 230 1.28 5.26 -7.53
C HIS A 230 0.72 4.84 -6.18
N LEU A 231 1.57 4.29 -5.30
CA LEU A 231 1.17 3.86 -3.97
C LEU A 231 0.72 5.06 -3.11
N ALA A 232 1.47 6.17 -3.17
CA ALA A 232 1.09 7.41 -2.50
C ALA A 232 -0.23 7.99 -3.06
N ALA A 233 -0.41 7.99 -4.38
CA ALA A 233 -1.64 8.47 -5.01
C ALA A 233 -2.87 7.61 -4.66
N ARG A 234 -2.71 6.28 -4.66
CA ARG A 234 -3.76 5.31 -4.33
C ARG A 234 -4.27 5.50 -2.90
N GLN A 235 -3.36 5.75 -1.96
CA GLN A 235 -3.68 5.92 -0.54
C GLN A 235 -3.97 7.36 -0.12
N GLY A 236 -3.80 8.34 -1.03
CA GLY A 236 -4.13 9.73 -0.75
C GLY A 236 -3.06 10.51 0.03
N HIS A 237 -1.81 10.01 0.06
CA HIS A 237 -0.70 10.64 0.76
C HIS A 237 -0.11 11.81 -0.05
N LEU A 238 -0.79 12.96 0.00
CA LEU A 238 -0.45 14.16 -0.76
C LEU A 238 0.96 14.69 -0.48
N ASP A 239 1.38 14.65 0.78
CA ASP A 239 2.67 15.15 1.24
C ASP A 239 3.84 14.31 0.71
N VAL A 240 3.71 12.98 0.74
CA VAL A 240 4.65 12.04 0.11
C VAL A 240 4.68 12.23 -1.40
N LEU A 241 3.52 12.23 -2.06
CA LEU A 241 3.44 12.36 -3.51
C LEU A 241 4.03 13.68 -3.99
N ARG A 242 3.72 14.79 -3.30
CA ARG A 242 4.31 16.11 -3.56
C ARG A 242 5.83 16.05 -3.49
N PHE A 243 6.36 15.51 -2.38
CA PHE A 243 7.80 15.43 -2.19
C PHE A 243 8.48 14.60 -3.29
N LEU A 244 7.94 13.41 -3.62
CA LEU A 244 8.49 12.56 -4.68
C LEU A 244 8.56 13.30 -6.04
N LEU A 245 7.49 14.02 -6.41
CA LEU A 245 7.42 14.77 -7.66
C LEU A 245 8.33 15.99 -7.67
N GLU A 246 8.44 16.72 -6.56
CA GLU A 246 9.39 17.83 -6.39
C GLU A 246 10.84 17.36 -6.51
N GLN A 247 11.12 16.12 -6.09
CA GLN A 247 12.42 15.48 -6.29
C GLN A 247 12.60 14.87 -7.70
N GLY A 248 11.66 15.10 -8.61
CA GLY A 248 11.74 14.70 -10.02
C GLY A 248 11.34 13.26 -10.29
N ALA A 249 10.51 12.63 -9.45
CA ALA A 249 9.83 11.38 -9.82
C ALA A 249 8.92 11.64 -11.03
N ARG A 250 8.74 10.61 -11.87
CA ARG A 250 7.93 10.75 -13.08
C ARG A 250 6.44 10.85 -12.74
N LEU A 251 5.78 11.86 -13.32
CA LEU A 251 4.38 12.19 -13.04
C LEU A 251 3.38 11.23 -13.70
N ASP A 252 3.42 11.13 -15.02
CA ASP A 252 2.47 10.33 -15.82
C ASP A 252 3.04 8.96 -16.16
N VAL A 253 3.50 8.22 -15.14
CA VAL A 253 3.91 6.83 -15.32
C VAL A 253 2.66 5.95 -15.32
N PRO A 254 2.50 5.03 -16.29
CA PRO A 254 1.47 4.01 -16.21
C PRO A 254 1.96 2.82 -15.36
N ALA A 255 1.19 2.44 -14.33
CA ALA A 255 1.45 1.25 -13.51
C ALA A 255 0.55 0.07 -13.86
N GLY A 256 1.06 -1.14 -13.61
CA GLY A 256 0.33 -2.39 -13.76
C GLY A 256 -0.14 -2.71 -15.17
N HIS A 257 -0.89 -3.80 -15.26
CA HIS A 257 -1.46 -4.26 -16.53
C HIS A 257 -2.52 -3.29 -17.07
N ALA A 258 -3.27 -2.64 -16.17
CA ALA A 258 -4.26 -1.63 -16.52
C ALA A 258 -3.64 -0.29 -16.97
N GLY A 259 -2.35 -0.02 -16.71
CA GLY A 259 -1.70 1.23 -17.09
C GLY A 259 -2.26 2.45 -16.35
N GLU A 260 -2.51 2.32 -15.06
CA GLU A 260 -3.10 3.37 -14.23
C GLU A 260 -2.05 4.44 -13.87
N THR A 261 -2.33 5.71 -14.14
CA THR A 261 -1.48 6.83 -13.70
C THR A 261 -1.81 7.28 -12.28
N PRO A 262 -0.93 8.03 -11.60
CA PRO A 262 -1.23 8.62 -10.29
C PRO A 262 -2.54 9.43 -10.27
N LEU A 263 -2.83 10.19 -11.33
CA LEU A 263 -4.08 10.97 -11.44
C LEU A 263 -5.31 10.07 -11.53
N LEU A 264 -5.23 8.96 -12.27
CA LEU A 264 -6.33 8.00 -12.39
C LEU A 264 -6.59 7.33 -11.04
N LEU A 265 -5.55 6.90 -10.33
CA LEU A 265 -5.65 6.30 -9.00
C LEU A 265 -6.26 7.28 -7.99
N ALA A 266 -5.83 8.53 -7.98
CA ALA A 266 -6.36 9.57 -7.11
C ALA A 266 -7.85 9.85 -7.39
N ALA A 267 -8.25 9.90 -8.66
CA ALA A 267 -9.64 10.08 -9.07
C ALA A 267 -10.52 8.86 -8.75
N TRP A 268 -9.98 7.64 -8.86
CA TRP A 268 -10.68 6.41 -8.52
C TRP A 268 -10.95 6.28 -7.01
N HIS A 269 -10.02 6.72 -6.16
CA HIS A 269 -10.13 6.61 -4.70
C HIS A 269 -10.71 7.87 -4.02
N GLY A 270 -11.02 8.92 -4.78
CA GLY A 270 -11.72 10.09 -4.26
C GLY A 270 -10.84 11.15 -3.59
N HIS A 271 -9.53 11.17 -3.88
CA HIS A 271 -8.58 12.07 -3.23
C HIS A 271 -8.55 13.46 -3.90
N ILE A 272 -9.55 14.31 -3.65
CA ILE A 272 -9.73 15.60 -4.33
C ILE A 272 -8.51 16.53 -4.26
N GLU A 273 -7.87 16.67 -3.10
CA GLU A 273 -6.69 17.53 -2.95
C GLU A 273 -5.48 17.00 -3.71
N LEU A 274 -5.38 15.68 -3.85
CA LEU A 274 -4.32 15.02 -4.62
C LEU A 274 -4.57 15.17 -6.12
N VAL A 275 -5.83 15.04 -6.57
CA VAL A 275 -6.24 15.35 -7.95
C VAL A 275 -5.92 16.81 -8.30
N ARG A 276 -6.27 17.76 -7.43
CA ARG A 276 -5.97 19.19 -7.62
C ARG A 276 -4.47 19.41 -7.77
N PHE A 277 -3.68 18.88 -6.85
CA PHE A 277 -2.24 19.01 -6.89
C PHE A 277 -1.63 18.41 -8.16
N LEU A 278 -2.00 17.19 -8.53
CA LEU A 278 -1.49 16.54 -9.75
C LEU A 278 -1.80 17.35 -11.02
N LEU A 279 -3.01 17.89 -11.13
CA LEU A 279 -3.40 18.74 -12.26
C LEU A 279 -2.63 20.07 -12.27
N ASP A 280 -2.41 20.67 -11.10
CA ASP A 280 -1.59 21.89 -10.96
C ASP A 280 -0.11 21.63 -11.29
N PHE A 281 0.38 20.41 -11.00
CA PHE A 281 1.73 19.95 -11.33
C PHE A 281 1.88 19.55 -12.82
N GLY A 282 0.78 19.53 -13.59
CA GLY A 282 0.79 19.30 -15.03
C GLY A 282 0.47 17.88 -15.48
N ALA A 283 -0.20 17.07 -14.64
CA ALA A 283 -0.60 15.71 -15.01
C ALA A 283 -1.56 15.71 -16.21
N ALA A 284 -1.40 14.77 -17.12
CA ALA A 284 -2.25 14.64 -18.30
C ALA A 284 -3.70 14.26 -17.93
N VAL A 285 -4.61 15.23 -18.01
CA VAL A 285 -6.01 15.11 -17.58
C VAL A 285 -6.79 13.97 -18.28
N ASN A 286 -6.47 13.69 -19.55
CA ASN A 286 -7.14 12.69 -20.38
C ASN A 286 -6.33 11.39 -20.53
N PHE A 287 -5.28 11.16 -19.72
CA PHE A 287 -4.52 9.92 -19.80
C PHE A 287 -5.42 8.73 -19.47
N ALA A 288 -5.57 7.81 -20.43
CA ALA A 288 -6.45 6.67 -20.32
C ALA A 288 -5.69 5.39 -19.91
N ALA A 289 -6.33 4.58 -19.07
CA ALA A 289 -5.88 3.22 -18.77
C ALA A 289 -5.77 2.39 -20.06
N ARG A 290 -4.75 1.53 -20.15
CA ARG A 290 -4.37 0.83 -21.39
C ARG A 290 -5.43 -0.18 -21.86
N GLU A 291 -6.02 -0.94 -20.94
CA GLU A 291 -6.94 -2.03 -21.30
C GLU A 291 -8.37 -1.53 -21.51
N SER A 292 -8.89 -0.77 -20.54
CA SER A 292 -10.27 -0.27 -20.55
C SER A 292 -10.43 1.05 -21.31
N GLY A 293 -9.37 1.81 -21.53
CA GLY A 293 -9.48 3.20 -21.99
C GLY A 293 -10.10 4.12 -20.93
N ALA A 294 -10.14 3.71 -19.66
CA ALA A 294 -10.74 4.49 -18.59
C ALA A 294 -9.92 5.76 -18.29
N THR A 295 -10.56 6.93 -18.27
CA THR A 295 -9.94 8.21 -17.88
C THR A 295 -10.22 8.57 -16.42
N PRO A 296 -9.47 9.52 -15.82
CA PRO A 296 -9.78 10.03 -14.48
C PRO A 296 -11.24 10.51 -14.34
N LEU A 297 -11.80 11.11 -15.39
CA LEU A 297 -13.19 11.58 -15.40
C LEU A 297 -14.18 10.41 -15.30
N GLN A 298 -13.95 9.33 -16.03
CA GLN A 298 -14.77 8.13 -15.99
C GLN A 298 -14.68 7.42 -14.64
N SER A 299 -13.46 7.29 -14.08
CA SER A 299 -13.23 6.73 -12.74
C SER A 299 -13.97 7.51 -11.64
N ALA A 300 -13.87 8.85 -11.65
CA ALA A 300 -14.58 9.69 -10.70
C ALA A 300 -16.11 9.64 -10.89
N SER A 301 -16.56 9.53 -12.16
CA SER A 301 -17.99 9.46 -12.49
C SER A 301 -18.64 8.13 -12.08
N TRP A 302 -17.90 7.02 -12.15
CA TRP A 302 -18.34 5.71 -11.66
C TRP A 302 -18.50 5.70 -10.14
N ASN A 303 -17.57 6.32 -9.41
CA ASN A 303 -17.57 6.33 -7.94
C ASN A 303 -18.38 7.47 -7.33
N GLY A 304 -18.88 8.42 -8.13
CA GLY A 304 -19.80 9.47 -7.67
C GLY A 304 -19.13 10.72 -7.12
N TYR A 305 -17.85 10.94 -7.39
CA TYR A 305 -17.10 12.08 -6.86
C TYR A 305 -17.34 13.37 -7.66
N ALA A 306 -18.48 14.02 -7.43
CA ALA A 306 -18.92 15.20 -8.18
C ALA A 306 -17.92 16.37 -8.16
N GLU A 307 -17.22 16.59 -7.05
CA GLU A 307 -16.20 17.64 -6.96
C GLU A 307 -14.97 17.33 -7.82
N ILE A 308 -14.53 16.08 -7.86
CA ILE A 308 -13.43 15.62 -8.72
C ILE A 308 -13.85 15.73 -10.19
N VAL A 309 -15.07 15.31 -10.53
CA VAL A 309 -15.63 15.45 -11.88
C VAL A 309 -15.64 16.92 -12.31
N ARG A 310 -16.15 17.82 -11.46
CA ARG A 310 -16.17 19.26 -11.75
C ARG A 310 -14.76 19.81 -11.96
N LEU A 311 -13.82 19.44 -11.09
CA LEU A 311 -12.43 19.87 -11.19
C LEU A 311 -11.77 19.37 -12.49
N LEU A 312 -11.91 18.09 -12.83
CA LEU A 312 -11.36 17.52 -14.06
C LEU A 312 -11.91 18.22 -15.31
N LEU A 313 -13.22 18.48 -15.36
CA LEU A 313 -13.85 19.22 -16.46
C LEU A 313 -13.34 20.67 -16.57
N GLN A 314 -13.18 21.36 -15.44
CA GLN A 314 -12.56 22.70 -15.41
C GLN A 314 -11.12 22.70 -15.91
N ARG A 315 -10.41 21.59 -15.78
CA ARG A 315 -9.03 21.40 -16.27
C ARG A 315 -8.96 20.78 -17.67
N GLY A 316 -10.09 20.73 -18.40
CA GLY A 316 -10.12 20.31 -19.80
C GLY A 316 -10.30 18.81 -20.03
N ALA A 317 -10.84 18.07 -19.06
CA ALA A 317 -11.20 16.68 -19.28
C ALA A 317 -12.23 16.53 -20.43
N GLU A 318 -12.02 15.55 -21.30
CA GLU A 318 -12.93 15.25 -22.41
C GLU A 318 -14.20 14.56 -21.91
N LYS A 319 -15.26 15.35 -21.72
CA LYS A 319 -16.57 14.91 -21.17
C LYS A 319 -17.23 13.73 -21.91
N ASP A 320 -17.02 13.63 -23.21
CA ASP A 320 -17.63 12.61 -24.09
C ASP A 320 -16.62 11.56 -24.58
N GLN A 321 -15.40 11.55 -24.04
CA GLN A 321 -14.42 10.50 -24.33
C GLN A 321 -14.99 9.15 -23.90
N ALA A 322 -14.83 8.17 -24.79
CA ALA A 322 -15.39 6.85 -24.64
C ALA A 322 -14.30 5.83 -24.30
N THR A 323 -14.63 4.87 -23.43
CA THR A 323 -13.79 3.69 -23.17
C THR A 323 -13.59 2.86 -24.44
N THR A 324 -12.50 2.10 -24.49
CA THR A 324 -12.12 1.31 -25.67
C THR A 324 -12.95 0.04 -25.84
N ASP A 325 -13.47 -0.52 -24.73
CA ASP A 325 -14.16 -1.81 -24.68
C ASP A 325 -15.61 -1.74 -25.16
N ASN A 326 -16.37 -0.75 -24.67
CA ASN A 326 -17.81 -0.66 -24.82
C ASN A 326 -18.29 0.74 -25.25
N GLY A 327 -17.36 1.66 -25.55
CA GLY A 327 -17.70 3.02 -25.95
C GLY A 327 -18.41 3.82 -24.84
N ILE A 328 -18.14 3.51 -23.57
CA ILE A 328 -18.83 4.08 -22.42
C ILE A 328 -18.20 5.43 -22.08
N ALA A 329 -19.02 6.48 -21.95
CA ALA A 329 -18.57 7.81 -21.52
C ALA A 329 -18.90 8.08 -20.04
N ALA A 330 -18.37 9.16 -19.46
CA ALA A 330 -18.58 9.54 -18.06
C ALA A 330 -20.07 9.60 -17.67
N LEU A 331 -20.91 10.18 -18.53
CA LEU A 331 -22.35 10.32 -18.28
C LEU A 331 -23.08 8.97 -18.23
N HIS A 332 -22.64 7.97 -19.00
CA HIS A 332 -23.18 6.61 -18.93
C HIS A 332 -22.91 5.96 -17.57
N LEU A 333 -21.68 6.08 -17.07
CA LEU A 333 -21.26 5.51 -15.79
C LEU A 333 -22.03 6.17 -14.63
N ALA A 334 -22.10 7.50 -14.61
CA ALA A 334 -22.83 8.25 -13.61
C ALA A 334 -24.34 7.92 -13.62
N ALA A 335 -24.92 7.80 -14.82
CA ALA A 335 -26.33 7.49 -14.99
C ALA A 335 -26.67 6.06 -14.52
N ARG A 336 -25.83 5.09 -14.87
CA ARG A 336 -25.95 3.69 -14.42
C ARG A 336 -25.89 3.58 -12.91
N GLN A 337 -24.92 4.25 -12.29
CA GLN A 337 -24.72 4.18 -10.84
C GLN A 337 -25.68 5.04 -10.03
N GLY A 338 -26.43 5.94 -10.68
CA GLY A 338 -27.41 6.78 -10.00
C GLY A 338 -26.82 8.01 -9.33
N HIS A 339 -25.62 8.44 -9.73
CA HIS A 339 -24.91 9.57 -9.15
C HIS A 339 -25.48 10.90 -9.67
N LEU A 340 -26.62 11.30 -9.11
CA LEU A 340 -27.40 12.46 -9.56
C LEU A 340 -26.56 13.73 -9.70
N GLU A 341 -25.71 14.02 -8.70
CA GLU A 341 -24.91 15.24 -8.71
C GLU A 341 -23.83 15.22 -9.79
N VAL A 342 -23.21 14.06 -10.04
CA VAL A 342 -22.27 13.89 -11.17
C VAL A 342 -22.98 14.09 -12.50
N VAL A 343 -24.20 13.55 -12.66
CA VAL A 343 -25.02 13.74 -13.87
C VAL A 343 -25.30 15.22 -14.10
N LYS A 344 -25.70 15.97 -13.06
CA LYS A 344 -25.90 17.43 -13.18
C LYS A 344 -24.63 18.13 -13.65
N VAL A 345 -23.50 17.86 -13.01
CA VAL A 345 -22.20 18.47 -13.37
C VAL A 345 -21.85 18.17 -14.83
N LEU A 346 -21.95 16.92 -15.27
CA LEU A 346 -21.63 16.56 -16.65
C LEU A 346 -22.53 17.29 -17.66
N LEU A 347 -23.83 17.41 -17.38
CA LEU A 347 -24.77 18.15 -18.22
C LEU A 347 -24.52 19.67 -18.19
N GLU A 348 -24.16 20.24 -17.04
CA GLU A 348 -23.74 21.66 -16.91
C GLU A 348 -22.56 21.99 -17.82
N PHE A 349 -21.60 21.07 -17.96
CA PHE A 349 -20.46 21.19 -18.87
C PHE A 349 -20.76 20.75 -20.32
N GLY A 350 -22.03 20.44 -20.61
CA GLY A 350 -22.53 20.13 -21.95
C GLY A 350 -22.11 18.77 -22.47
N ALA A 351 -22.03 17.74 -21.61
CA ALA A 351 -21.88 16.36 -22.05
C ALA A 351 -23.06 15.94 -22.93
N ASP A 352 -22.79 15.11 -23.94
CA ASP A 352 -23.81 14.61 -24.85
C ASP A 352 -24.71 13.59 -24.12
N LYS A 353 -25.88 14.07 -23.72
CA LYS A 353 -26.93 13.30 -23.02
C LYS A 353 -27.46 12.11 -23.83
N ASP A 354 -27.28 12.12 -25.14
CA ASP A 354 -27.74 11.08 -26.07
C ASP A 354 -26.57 10.31 -26.69
N LYS A 355 -25.34 10.51 -26.16
CA LYS A 355 -24.16 9.78 -26.60
C LYS A 355 -24.46 8.29 -26.57
N MET A 356 -24.14 7.61 -27.67
CA MET A 356 -24.34 6.18 -27.79
C MET A 356 -23.05 5.43 -27.45
N ALA A 357 -23.15 4.47 -26.54
CA ALA A 357 -22.18 3.41 -26.30
C ALA A 357 -22.46 2.19 -27.22
N ALA A 358 -21.79 1.07 -26.95
CA ALA A 358 -22.08 -0.21 -27.61
C ALA A 358 -23.59 -0.52 -27.58
N ASN A 359 -24.07 -1.17 -28.64
CA ASN A 359 -25.48 -1.46 -28.89
C ASN A 359 -26.41 -0.24 -28.94
N ARG A 360 -25.86 0.97 -29.21
CA ARG A 360 -26.60 2.24 -29.17
C ARG A 360 -27.27 2.50 -27.82
N THR A 361 -26.64 2.03 -26.75
CA THR A 361 -27.11 2.28 -25.39
C THR A 361 -26.81 3.73 -25.03
N THR A 362 -27.81 4.47 -24.53
CA THR A 362 -27.66 5.87 -24.06
C THR A 362 -27.59 5.90 -22.53
N PRO A 363 -27.15 7.03 -21.90
CA PRO A 363 -27.19 7.18 -20.46
C PRO A 363 -28.59 6.94 -19.85
N LEU A 364 -29.64 7.35 -20.55
CA LEU A 364 -31.03 7.14 -20.12
C LEU A 364 -31.39 5.64 -20.05
N HIS A 365 -30.98 4.84 -21.04
CA HIS A 365 -31.20 3.40 -21.02
C HIS A 365 -30.58 2.75 -19.77
N LEU A 366 -29.34 3.10 -19.44
CA LEU A 366 -28.65 2.58 -18.26
C LEU A 366 -29.31 3.02 -16.96
N ALA A 367 -29.71 4.29 -16.85
CA ALA A 367 -30.44 4.79 -15.67
C ALA A 367 -31.77 4.06 -15.46
N VAL A 368 -32.51 3.78 -16.54
CA VAL A 368 -33.78 3.04 -16.47
C VAL A 368 -33.55 1.59 -16.09
N GLN A 369 -32.58 0.92 -16.73
CA GLN A 369 -32.25 -0.48 -16.46
C GLN A 369 -31.89 -0.71 -14.99
N GLU A 370 -31.12 0.20 -14.39
CA GLU A 370 -30.69 0.12 -12.99
C GLU A 370 -31.67 0.79 -12.01
N GLY A 371 -32.84 1.24 -12.48
CA GLY A 371 -33.91 1.77 -11.63
C GLY A 371 -33.62 3.15 -11.00
N ARG A 372 -32.75 3.97 -11.60
CA ARG A 372 -32.31 5.27 -11.08
C ARG A 372 -33.31 6.40 -11.36
N LEU A 373 -34.46 6.39 -10.67
CA LEU A 373 -35.59 7.30 -10.93
C LEU A 373 -35.21 8.79 -11.04
N GLU A 374 -34.45 9.32 -10.10
CA GLU A 374 -34.12 10.76 -10.11
C GLU A 374 -33.14 11.13 -11.22
N VAL A 375 -32.25 10.22 -11.61
CA VAL A 375 -31.38 10.40 -12.79
C VAL A 375 -32.21 10.35 -14.07
N VAL A 376 -33.17 9.43 -14.18
CA VAL A 376 -34.09 9.36 -15.32
C VAL A 376 -34.86 10.66 -15.46
N ARG A 377 -35.40 11.19 -14.36
CA ARG A 377 -36.09 12.49 -14.32
C ARG A 377 -35.19 13.60 -14.85
N LEU A 378 -33.98 13.71 -14.29
CA LEU A 378 -33.03 14.75 -14.67
C LEU A 378 -32.63 14.67 -16.15
N LEU A 379 -32.34 13.48 -16.68
CA LEU A 379 -31.96 13.30 -18.08
C LEU A 379 -33.09 13.70 -19.04
N ILE A 380 -34.33 13.32 -18.74
CA ILE A 380 -35.50 13.70 -19.56
C ILE A 380 -35.75 15.21 -19.46
N GLU A 381 -35.61 15.81 -18.29
CA GLU A 381 -35.76 17.27 -18.09
C GLU A 381 -34.65 18.06 -18.79
N ALA A 382 -33.45 17.49 -18.88
CA ALA A 382 -32.36 18.00 -19.72
C ALA A 382 -32.58 17.76 -21.22
N GLY A 383 -33.68 17.09 -21.60
CA GLY A 383 -34.10 16.86 -22.98
C GLY A 383 -33.41 15.69 -23.68
N ALA A 384 -32.97 14.66 -22.94
CA ALA A 384 -32.51 13.41 -23.54
C ALA A 384 -33.63 12.74 -24.36
N ASP A 385 -33.26 12.06 -25.44
CA ASP A 385 -34.19 11.33 -26.29
C ASP A 385 -34.76 10.11 -25.55
N LYS A 386 -35.98 10.29 -25.02
CA LYS A 386 -36.73 9.26 -24.30
C LYS A 386 -37.18 8.08 -25.17
N ASP A 387 -37.20 8.25 -26.49
CA ASP A 387 -37.66 7.24 -27.46
C ASP A 387 -36.49 6.65 -28.29
N ALA A 388 -35.25 7.02 -27.95
CA ALA A 388 -34.05 6.39 -28.48
C ALA A 388 -34.13 4.87 -28.28
N SER A 389 -33.64 4.10 -29.27
CA SER A 389 -33.71 2.65 -29.28
C SER A 389 -32.34 2.00 -29.41
N THR A 390 -32.11 0.92 -28.66
CA THR A 390 -30.90 0.08 -28.79
C THR A 390 -30.83 -0.64 -30.14
N THR A 391 -29.66 -1.17 -30.53
CA THR A 391 -29.47 -1.77 -31.86
C THR A 391 -30.08 -3.18 -31.95
N ASP A 392 -29.72 -4.06 -31.01
CA ASP A 392 -30.02 -5.50 -31.12
C ASP A 392 -31.50 -5.82 -30.91
N THR A 393 -32.10 -5.14 -29.93
CA THR A 393 -33.47 -5.42 -29.48
C THR A 393 -34.43 -4.27 -29.79
N ARG A 394 -33.92 -3.14 -30.28
CA ARG A 394 -34.69 -1.91 -30.55
C ARG A 394 -35.47 -1.40 -29.34
N LEU A 395 -35.07 -1.78 -28.14
CA LEU A 395 -35.76 -1.38 -26.91
C LEU A 395 -35.55 0.11 -26.67
N THR A 396 -36.64 0.78 -26.30
CA THR A 396 -36.60 2.12 -25.72
C THR A 396 -36.51 2.06 -24.19
N ALA A 397 -36.29 3.22 -23.56
CA ALA A 397 -36.41 3.37 -22.11
C ALA A 397 -37.72 2.80 -21.55
N LEU A 398 -38.86 3.06 -22.22
CA LEU A 398 -40.15 2.55 -21.76
C LEU A 398 -40.24 1.02 -21.81
N HIS A 399 -39.69 0.37 -22.83
CA HIS A 399 -39.61 -1.09 -22.89
C HIS A 399 -38.80 -1.66 -21.72
N MET A 400 -37.66 -1.06 -21.39
CA MET A 400 -36.82 -1.49 -20.28
C MET A 400 -37.51 -1.32 -18.92
N ALA A 401 -38.25 -0.21 -18.72
CA ALA A 401 -39.06 0.00 -17.52
C ALA A 401 -40.16 -1.06 -17.38
N CYS A 402 -40.80 -1.44 -18.51
CA CYS A 402 -41.81 -2.50 -18.54
C CYS A 402 -41.21 -3.89 -18.27
N ARG A 403 -40.01 -4.18 -18.78
CA ARG A 403 -39.31 -5.46 -18.53
C ARG A 403 -38.94 -5.63 -17.07
N THR A 404 -38.43 -4.57 -16.47
CA THR A 404 -37.97 -4.56 -15.07
C THR A 404 -39.12 -4.40 -14.07
N GLY A 405 -40.30 -3.97 -14.53
CA GLY A 405 -41.47 -3.73 -13.68
C GLY A 405 -41.38 -2.45 -12.85
N ASN A 406 -40.47 -1.53 -13.19
CA ASN A 406 -40.31 -0.28 -12.44
C ASN A 406 -41.44 0.71 -12.75
N VAL A 407 -42.52 0.61 -11.97
CA VAL A 407 -43.74 1.42 -12.11
C VAL A 407 -43.47 2.92 -11.98
N ALA A 408 -42.56 3.35 -11.11
CA ALA A 408 -42.27 4.77 -10.91
C ALA A 408 -41.62 5.39 -12.16
N ILE A 409 -40.63 4.70 -12.72
CA ILE A 409 -39.97 5.12 -13.97
C ILE A 409 -40.94 5.05 -15.15
N LEU A 410 -41.74 3.98 -15.23
CA LEU A 410 -42.76 3.83 -16.26
C LEU A 410 -43.75 5.00 -16.27
N ARG A 411 -44.28 5.38 -15.08
CA ARG A 411 -45.19 6.53 -14.95
C ARG A 411 -44.52 7.83 -15.40
N LEU A 412 -43.29 8.05 -14.97
CA LEU A 412 -42.51 9.23 -15.34
C LEU A 412 -42.29 9.32 -16.85
N LEU A 413 -41.90 8.23 -17.50
CA LEU A 413 -41.68 8.20 -18.95
C LEU A 413 -42.97 8.52 -19.72
N LEU A 414 -44.11 7.94 -19.31
CA LEU A 414 -45.41 8.23 -19.92
C LEU A 414 -45.87 9.67 -19.67
N GLU A 415 -45.68 10.18 -18.44
CA GLU A 415 -45.98 11.58 -18.10
C GLU A 415 -45.19 12.56 -18.96
N LYS A 416 -43.92 12.24 -19.26
CA LYS A 416 -43.05 13.03 -20.14
C LYS A 416 -43.25 12.70 -21.63
N GLY A 417 -44.26 11.90 -21.99
CA GLY A 417 -44.72 11.66 -23.35
C GLY A 417 -43.93 10.62 -24.14
N ALA A 418 -43.31 9.62 -23.50
CA ALA A 418 -42.71 8.49 -24.21
C ALA A 418 -43.77 7.68 -24.96
N GLU A 419 -43.45 7.17 -26.15
CA GLU A 419 -44.41 6.47 -27.02
C GLU A 419 -44.89 5.14 -26.40
N PRO A 420 -46.17 5.01 -25.99
CA PRO A 420 -46.64 3.84 -25.23
C PRO A 420 -46.86 2.58 -26.06
N ASP A 421 -47.01 2.69 -27.39
CA ASP A 421 -47.36 1.59 -28.29
C ASP A 421 -46.28 1.25 -29.33
N ARG A 422 -45.06 1.76 -29.13
CA ARG A 422 -43.98 1.53 -30.09
C ARG A 422 -43.61 0.05 -30.13
N ALA A 423 -43.85 -0.62 -31.25
CA ALA A 423 -43.48 -2.02 -31.43
C ALA A 423 -41.99 -2.19 -31.80
N VAL A 424 -41.28 -3.11 -31.14
CA VAL A 424 -39.83 -3.32 -31.34
C VAL A 424 -39.47 -4.78 -31.62
N GLY A 425 -38.36 -4.98 -32.34
CA GLY A 425 -37.86 -6.31 -32.74
C GLY A 425 -38.68 -7.01 -33.83
N GLY A 426 -38.26 -8.22 -34.24
CA GLY A 426 -38.91 -8.99 -35.31
C GLY A 426 -40.28 -9.57 -34.95
N ARG A 427 -40.65 -9.60 -33.65
CA ARG A 427 -41.97 -10.01 -33.15
C ARG A 427 -42.92 -8.85 -32.88
N GLY A 428 -42.48 -7.60 -33.07
CA GLY A 428 -43.29 -6.41 -32.79
C GLY A 428 -43.70 -6.29 -31.31
N ALA A 429 -42.79 -6.60 -30.38
CA ALA A 429 -43.10 -6.53 -28.95
C ALA A 429 -43.29 -5.06 -28.54
N THR A 430 -44.45 -4.71 -28.02
CA THR A 430 -44.75 -3.37 -27.47
C THR A 430 -44.35 -3.30 -25.99
N PRO A 431 -44.32 -2.11 -25.36
CA PRO A 431 -44.15 -1.99 -23.91
C PRO A 431 -45.19 -2.82 -23.13
N LEU A 432 -46.43 -2.87 -23.62
CA LEU A 432 -47.51 -3.67 -23.04
C LEU A 432 -47.21 -5.16 -23.10
N GLN A 433 -46.78 -5.68 -24.26
CA GLN A 433 -46.40 -7.09 -24.39
C GLN A 433 -45.21 -7.42 -23.48
N MET A 434 -44.25 -6.50 -23.35
CA MET A 434 -43.09 -6.72 -22.48
C MET A 434 -43.47 -6.79 -21.00
N ALA A 435 -44.40 -5.95 -20.54
CA ALA A 435 -44.95 -6.05 -19.19
C ALA A 435 -45.73 -7.36 -18.99
N ALA A 436 -46.47 -7.83 -20.01
CA ALA A 436 -47.21 -9.10 -19.95
C ALA A 436 -46.28 -10.31 -19.85
N ASP A 437 -45.27 -10.40 -20.73
CA ASP A 437 -44.31 -11.50 -20.79
C ASP A 437 -43.53 -11.66 -19.47
N ASN A 438 -43.34 -10.56 -18.73
CA ASN A 438 -42.62 -10.55 -17.46
C ASN A 438 -43.55 -10.53 -16.23
N GLY A 439 -44.87 -10.63 -16.41
CA GLY A 439 -45.85 -10.75 -15.30
C GLY A 439 -46.10 -9.47 -14.50
N HIS A 440 -45.77 -8.28 -15.04
CA HIS A 440 -45.88 -7.00 -14.32
C HIS A 440 -47.28 -6.40 -14.43
N VAL A 441 -48.20 -6.91 -13.60
CA VAL A 441 -49.63 -6.55 -13.62
C VAL A 441 -49.88 -5.04 -13.47
N GLU A 442 -49.13 -4.33 -12.62
CA GLU A 442 -49.31 -2.89 -12.49
C GLU A 442 -48.81 -2.10 -13.70
N ALA A 443 -47.69 -2.50 -14.28
CA ALA A 443 -47.21 -1.89 -15.51
C ALA A 443 -48.25 -2.04 -16.63
N LEU A 444 -48.87 -3.22 -16.77
CA LEU A 444 -49.98 -3.46 -17.70
C LEU A 444 -51.15 -2.50 -17.48
N ARG A 445 -51.60 -2.35 -16.24
CA ARG A 445 -52.74 -1.47 -15.92
C ARG A 445 -52.45 -0.02 -16.31
N ILE A 446 -51.24 0.45 -16.04
CA ILE A 446 -50.84 1.83 -16.34
C ILE A 446 -50.75 2.04 -17.85
N LEU A 447 -50.16 1.10 -18.59
CA LEU A 447 -50.05 1.18 -20.05
C LEU A 447 -51.43 1.17 -20.72
N LEU A 448 -52.36 0.31 -20.30
CA LEU A 448 -53.74 0.30 -20.80
C LEU A 448 -54.47 1.62 -20.53
N GLN A 449 -54.20 2.25 -19.38
CA GLN A 449 -54.74 3.58 -19.06
C GLN A 449 -54.12 4.69 -19.92
N ALA A 450 -52.83 4.58 -20.28
CA ALA A 450 -52.17 5.56 -21.15
C ALA A 450 -52.67 5.42 -22.60
N LEU A 451 -52.72 4.21 -23.13
CA LEU A 451 -53.22 3.92 -24.49
C LEU A 451 -54.66 4.40 -24.66
N SER A 452 -55.55 4.17 -23.68
CA SER A 452 -56.94 4.61 -23.79
C SER A 452 -57.12 6.13 -23.82
N LYS A 453 -56.19 6.90 -23.23
CA LYS A 453 -56.18 8.37 -23.32
C LYS A 453 -55.71 8.88 -24.67
N ASP A 454 -54.76 8.18 -25.30
CA ASP A 454 -54.27 8.55 -26.63
C ASP A 454 -55.31 8.27 -27.73
N PHE A 455 -56.12 7.21 -27.60
CA PHE A 455 -57.25 6.95 -28.50
C PHE A 455 -58.43 7.92 -28.33
N ALA A 456 -58.49 8.67 -27.23
CA ALA A 456 -59.58 9.60 -26.92
C ALA A 456 -59.28 11.07 -27.30
N ARG A 457 -58.05 11.36 -27.73
CA ARG A 457 -57.62 12.65 -28.31
C ARG A 457 -57.57 12.54 -29.82
#